data_AF-A0A536D489-F1
#
_entry.id   AF-A0A536D489-F1
#
_cell.length_a   1.000
_cell.length_b   1.000
_cell.length_c   1.000
_cell.angle_alpha   90.00
_cell.angle_beta   90.00
_cell.angle_gamma   90.00
#
_symmetry.space_group_name_H-M   'P 1'
#
loop_
_entity.id
_entity.type
_entity.pdbx_description
1 polymer ?
#
loop_
_entity_poly.entity_id
_entity_poly.type
_entity_poly.pdbx_seq_one_letter_code
_entity_poly.pdbx_strand_id
1 'polypeptide(L)'
;MALLIFTSVALAAPSPILAATYLATVPPQAGAGTTVQVPVTLTNIGSEIWNATGPNPVNLSYHWYDGAGAVAVWDGARTALGGDIAQTAQKVVTADVAVPAMPGPYFIRFALVKEGVGWVEPSGA
;
A
#
# COMPACT_ATOMS: atom_id res chain seq x y z
N MET A 1 -26.96 45.33 2.19
CA MET A 1 -26.87 43.89 1.92
C MET A 1 -25.39 43.53 1.97
N ALA A 2 -24.94 42.91 3.07
CA ALA A 2 -23.52 42.60 3.28
C ALA A 2 -23.27 41.14 2.88
N LEU A 3 -22.30 40.93 1.98
CA LEU A 3 -21.91 39.61 1.50
C LEU A 3 -20.71 39.12 2.33
N LEU A 4 -20.86 37.97 2.99
CA LEU A 4 -19.77 37.28 3.69
C LEU A 4 -19.06 36.34 2.70
N ILE A 5 -17.76 36.55 2.49
CA ILE A 5 -16.89 35.64 1.75
C ILE A 5 -16.19 34.74 2.77
N PHE A 6 -16.51 33.46 2.78
CA PHE A 6 -15.75 32.46 3.55
C PHE A 6 -14.55 32.02 2.70
N THR A 7 -13.36 32.55 2.99
CA THR A 7 -12.12 31.91 2.54
C THR A 7 -11.85 30.75 3.51
N SER A 8 -12.33 29.56 3.19
CA SER A 8 -11.97 28.36 3.95
C SER A 8 -10.48 28.11 3.78
N VAL A 9 -9.66 28.57 4.72
CA VAL A 9 -8.33 28.01 4.92
C VAL A 9 -8.56 26.74 5.72
N ALA A 10 -8.77 25.63 5.02
CA ALA A 10 -8.71 24.33 5.68
C ALA A 10 -7.28 24.19 6.21
N LEU A 11 -7.11 24.26 7.53
CA LEU A 11 -5.84 23.92 8.18
C LEU A 11 -5.59 22.45 7.81
N ALA A 12 -4.66 22.19 6.90
CA ALA A 12 -4.28 20.81 6.59
C ALA A 12 -3.74 20.19 7.88
N ALA A 13 -4.33 19.08 8.32
CA ALA A 13 -3.75 18.28 9.39
C ALA A 13 -2.28 17.96 9.05
N PRO A 14 -1.37 17.91 10.04
CA PRO A 14 0.02 17.56 9.76
C PRO A 14 0.06 16.22 9.02
N SER A 15 0.84 16.16 7.93
CA SER A 15 0.98 14.92 7.17
C SER A 15 1.53 13.82 8.09
N PRO A 16 0.94 12.60 8.06
CA PRO A 16 1.50 11.46 8.77
C PRO A 16 2.96 11.22 8.32
N ILE A 17 3.81 10.72 9.23
CA ILE A 17 5.26 10.56 8.95
C ILE A 17 5.46 9.56 7.80
N LEU A 18 4.91 8.35 7.94
CA LEU A 18 5.00 7.28 6.96
C LEU A 18 3.59 6.92 6.48
N ALA A 19 3.24 7.34 5.28
CA ALA A 19 1.90 7.13 4.72
C ALA A 19 1.91 7.08 3.20
N ALA A 20 1.10 6.18 2.65
CA ALA A 20 1.05 5.88 1.23
C ALA A 20 -0.39 5.84 0.71
N THR A 21 -0.54 6.12 -0.58
CA THR A 21 -1.69 5.64 -1.35
C THR A 21 -1.25 4.58 -2.36
N TYR A 22 -2.18 3.70 -2.70
CA TYR A 22 -1.94 2.55 -3.56
C TYR A 22 -3.01 2.53 -4.65
N LEU A 23 -2.60 2.39 -5.90
CA LEU A 23 -3.50 2.19 -7.03
C LEU A 23 -3.02 0.98 -7.83
N ALA A 24 -3.86 -0.04 -7.94
CA ALA A 24 -3.58 -1.27 -8.65
C ALA A 24 -4.85 -1.83 -9.29
N THR A 25 -4.69 -2.51 -10.42
CA THR A 25 -5.75 -3.34 -11.02
C THR A 25 -5.37 -4.80 -10.80
N VAL A 26 -6.02 -5.44 -9.85
CA VAL A 26 -5.80 -6.86 -9.54
C VAL A 26 -6.61 -7.72 -10.50
N PRO A 27 -6.06 -8.82 -11.05
CA PRO A 27 -6.84 -9.77 -11.82
C PRO A 27 -8.06 -10.27 -11.02
N PRO A 28 -9.27 -10.32 -11.62
CA PRO A 28 -10.48 -10.71 -10.90
C PRO A 28 -10.47 -12.18 -10.47
N GLN A 29 -9.60 -12.99 -11.08
CA GLN A 29 -9.41 -14.41 -10.79
C GLN A 29 -7.94 -14.78 -11.00
N ALA A 30 -7.45 -15.73 -10.20
CA ALA A 30 -6.14 -16.34 -10.34
C ALA A 30 -6.18 -17.78 -9.84
N GLY A 31 -5.20 -18.60 -10.25
CA GLY A 31 -5.09 -19.98 -9.79
C GLY A 31 -4.71 -20.02 -8.30
N ALA A 32 -5.40 -20.85 -7.52
CA ALA A 32 -5.02 -21.06 -6.12
C ALA A 32 -3.58 -21.59 -6.02
N GLY A 33 -2.79 -21.02 -5.11
CA GLY A 33 -1.38 -21.37 -4.93
C GLY A 33 -0.41 -20.90 -6.02
N THR A 34 -0.89 -20.12 -7.00
CA THR A 34 -0.02 -19.51 -8.03
C THR A 34 0.54 -18.16 -7.58
N THR A 35 1.55 -17.64 -8.28
CA THR A 35 2.01 -16.26 -8.15
C THR A 35 1.56 -15.45 -9.36
N VAL A 36 1.00 -14.26 -9.12
CA VAL A 36 0.62 -13.28 -10.15
C VAL A 36 1.40 -11.98 -9.98
N GLN A 37 1.73 -11.35 -11.10
CA GLN A 37 2.37 -10.04 -11.12
C GLN A 37 1.31 -8.94 -11.08
N VAL A 38 1.37 -8.05 -10.10
CA VAL A 38 0.44 -6.91 -10.01
C VAL A 38 1.21 -5.60 -10.02
N PRO A 39 1.07 -4.75 -11.05
CA PRO A 39 1.64 -3.41 -11.01
C PRO A 39 0.86 -2.55 -10.00
N VAL A 40 1.58 -2.05 -8.99
CA VAL A 40 1.03 -1.17 -7.96
C VAL A 40 1.69 0.19 -8.07
N THR A 41 0.87 1.20 -8.29
CA THR A 41 1.28 2.59 -8.20
C THR A 41 1.25 3.03 -6.74
N LEU A 42 2.41 3.41 -6.23
CA LEU A 42 2.60 3.90 -4.88
C LEU A 42 2.79 5.42 -4.92
N THR A 43 2.11 6.15 -4.05
CA THR A 43 2.35 7.60 -3.86
C THR A 43 2.71 7.88 -2.42
N ASN A 44 3.83 8.57 -2.20
CA ASN A 44 4.23 8.99 -0.87
C ASN A 44 3.48 10.26 -0.44
N ILE A 45 2.50 10.08 0.43
CA ILE A 45 1.71 11.18 1.02
C ILE A 45 2.17 11.54 2.43
N GLY A 46 3.22 10.89 2.92
CA GLY A 46 3.86 11.19 4.19
C GLY A 46 5.01 12.19 4.06
N SER A 47 5.61 12.55 5.19
CA SER A 47 6.76 13.46 5.23
C SER A 47 8.12 12.76 5.17
N GLU A 48 8.17 11.45 5.42
CA GLU A 48 9.41 10.67 5.40
C GLU A 48 9.75 10.19 3.98
N ILE A 49 11.03 10.24 3.60
CA ILE A 49 11.54 9.53 2.42
C ILE A 49 11.48 8.02 2.70
N TRP A 50 10.90 7.25 1.79
CA TRP A 50 10.93 5.79 1.91
C TRP A 50 12.27 5.28 1.38
N ASN A 51 13.20 4.94 2.27
CA ASN A 51 14.47 4.35 1.86
C ASN A 51 14.25 2.91 1.38
N ALA A 52 14.73 2.58 0.18
CA ALA A 52 14.63 1.23 -0.37
C ALA A 52 15.75 0.29 0.11
N THR A 53 16.74 0.83 0.82
CA THR A 53 17.91 0.12 1.35
C THR A 53 18.27 0.64 2.74
N GLY A 54 19.27 0.04 3.38
CA GLY A 54 19.74 0.44 4.72
C GLY A 54 19.17 -0.44 5.84
N PRO A 55 19.14 0.05 7.09
CA PRO A 55 18.80 -0.77 8.25
C PRO A 55 17.29 -1.06 8.39
N ASN A 56 16.43 -0.16 7.88
CA ASN A 56 14.97 -0.28 7.95
C ASN A 56 14.35 0.04 6.58
N PRO A 57 14.67 -0.75 5.53
CA PRO A 57 14.15 -0.47 4.20
C PRO A 57 12.62 -0.56 4.20
N VAL A 58 12.00 0.21 3.31
CA VAL A 58 10.57 0.13 3.02
C VAL A 58 10.38 -0.82 1.85
N ASN A 59 9.47 -1.78 2.00
CA ASN A 59 9.07 -2.72 0.95
C ASN A 59 7.57 -2.62 0.68
N LEU A 60 7.17 -2.89 -0.57
CA LEU A 60 5.78 -3.17 -0.89
C LEU A 60 5.45 -4.62 -0.49
N SER A 61 4.31 -4.82 0.15
CA SER A 61 3.75 -6.13 0.48
C SER A 61 2.21 -6.03 0.45
N TYR A 62 1.53 -7.01 1.04
CA TYR A 62 0.08 -7.12 1.01
C TYR A 62 -0.44 -8.03 2.12
N HIS A 63 -1.74 -7.92 2.36
CA HIS A 63 -2.51 -8.81 3.22
C HIS A 63 -3.62 -9.45 2.40
N TRP A 64 -3.87 -10.73 2.63
CA TRP A 64 -5.04 -11.44 2.13
C TRP A 64 -6.08 -11.57 3.22
N TYR A 65 -7.34 -11.40 2.81
CA TYR A 65 -8.50 -11.62 3.64
C TYR A 65 -9.46 -12.55 2.90
N ASP A 66 -10.13 -13.43 3.63
CA ASP A 66 -11.15 -14.31 3.06
C ASP A 66 -12.47 -13.55 2.78
N GLY A 67 -13.43 -14.22 2.15
CA GLY A 67 -14.74 -13.62 1.87
C GLY A 67 -15.59 -13.24 3.09
N ALA A 68 -15.21 -13.67 4.30
CA ALA A 68 -15.83 -13.23 5.55
C ALA A 68 -15.12 -12.00 6.15
N GLY A 69 -14.00 -11.58 5.57
CA GLY A 69 -13.17 -10.48 6.02
C GLY A 69 -12.17 -10.84 7.11
N ALA A 70 -11.99 -12.13 7.41
CA ALA A 70 -10.93 -12.57 8.31
C ALA A 70 -9.59 -12.55 7.58
N VAL A 71 -8.51 -12.25 8.31
CA VAL A 71 -7.16 -12.27 7.76
C VAL A 71 -6.78 -13.71 7.42
N ALA A 72 -6.56 -13.96 6.14
CA ALA A 72 -6.05 -15.24 5.63
C ALA A 72 -4.52 -15.26 5.59
N VAL A 73 -3.90 -14.13 5.19
CA VAL A 73 -2.44 -13.95 5.20
C VAL A 73 -2.15 -12.52 5.67
N TRP A 74 -1.49 -12.40 6.82
CA TRP A 74 -1.04 -11.10 7.32
C TRP A 74 0.33 -10.70 6.75
N ASP A 75 1.23 -11.65 6.48
CA ASP A 75 2.59 -11.29 6.06
C ASP A 75 2.85 -11.74 4.62
N GLY A 76 2.44 -10.89 3.67
CA GLY A 76 2.66 -11.10 2.24
C GLY A 76 4.13 -11.02 1.82
N ALA A 77 4.41 -11.45 0.60
CA ALA A 77 5.76 -11.37 0.04
C ALA A 77 6.22 -9.92 -0.13
N ARG A 78 7.48 -9.64 0.25
CA ARG A 78 8.09 -8.33 0.08
C ARG A 78 8.54 -8.17 -1.37
N THR A 79 8.18 -7.03 -1.95
CA THR A 79 8.68 -6.55 -3.23
C THR A 79 9.51 -5.30 -2.98
N ALA A 80 10.79 -5.36 -3.37
CA ALA A 80 11.69 -4.23 -3.22
C ALA A 80 11.21 -3.03 -4.06
N LEU A 81 11.29 -1.82 -3.50
CA LEU A 81 10.87 -0.60 -4.21
C LEU A 81 11.78 -0.30 -5.41
N GLY A 82 13.01 -0.82 -5.45
CA GLY A 82 13.98 -0.56 -6.53
C GLY A 82 14.53 0.86 -6.54
N GLY A 83 14.55 1.53 -5.39
CA GLY A 83 15.03 2.91 -5.21
C GLY A 83 14.08 3.74 -4.35
N ASP A 84 14.66 4.72 -3.66
CA ASP A 84 13.97 5.56 -2.68
C ASP A 84 12.79 6.34 -3.29
N ILE A 85 11.75 6.56 -2.48
CA ILE A 85 10.57 7.34 -2.88
C ILE A 85 10.46 8.54 -1.96
N ALA A 86 10.83 9.71 -2.49
CA ALA A 86 10.72 10.98 -1.77
C ALA A 86 9.27 11.35 -1.47
N GLN A 87 9.07 12.28 -0.53
CA GLN A 87 7.77 12.89 -0.27
C GLN A 87 7.14 13.41 -1.58
N THR A 88 5.83 13.22 -1.74
CA THR A 88 5.01 13.50 -2.93
C THR A 88 5.35 12.72 -4.21
N ALA A 89 6.44 11.95 -4.23
CA ALA A 89 6.81 11.16 -5.38
C ALA A 89 5.90 9.94 -5.56
N GLN A 90 5.81 9.49 -6.81
CA GLN A 90 5.04 8.33 -7.22
C GLN A 90 5.97 7.32 -7.93
N LYS A 91 5.73 6.02 -7.70
CA LYS A 91 6.47 4.95 -8.37
C LYS A 91 5.56 3.75 -8.63
N VAL A 92 5.71 3.13 -9.79
CA VAL A 92 5.09 1.83 -10.07
C VAL A 92 6.05 0.73 -9.64
N VAL A 93 5.58 -0.20 -8.83
CA VAL A 93 6.29 -1.40 -8.38
C VAL A 93 5.45 -2.61 -8.75
N THR A 94 6.04 -3.58 -9.46
CA THR A 94 5.36 -4.82 -9.84
C THR A 94 5.52 -5.83 -8.72
N ALA A 95 4.45 -6.10 -7.98
CA ALA A 95 4.45 -7.02 -6.86
C ALA A 95 4.27 -8.48 -7.29
N ASP A 96 5.08 -9.36 -6.69
CA ASP A 96 4.90 -10.81 -6.71
C ASP A 96 3.82 -11.22 -5.69
N VAL A 97 2.60 -11.43 -6.17
CA VAL A 97 1.46 -11.77 -5.33
C VAL A 97 1.22 -13.27 -5.31
N ALA A 98 1.53 -13.92 -4.19
CA ALA A 98 1.22 -15.32 -3.95
C ALA A 98 -0.26 -15.47 -3.59
N VAL A 99 -1.02 -16.17 -4.43
CA VAL A 99 -2.44 -16.43 -4.27
C VAL A 99 -2.64 -17.53 -3.22
N PRO A 100 -3.59 -17.40 -2.26
CA PRO A 100 -3.88 -18.43 -1.28
C PRO A 100 -4.10 -19.80 -1.91
N ALA A 101 -3.57 -20.85 -1.27
CA ALA A 101 -3.62 -22.22 -1.79
C ALA A 101 -5.03 -22.84 -1.70
N MET A 102 -5.87 -22.38 -0.78
CA MET A 102 -7.26 -22.82 -0.66
C MET A 102 -8.14 -21.96 -1.58
N PRO A 103 -8.85 -22.55 -2.57
CA PRO A 103 -9.77 -21.81 -3.41
C PRO A 103 -10.90 -21.16 -2.60
N GLY A 104 -11.34 -19.98 -3.02
CA GLY A 104 -12.42 -19.25 -2.37
C GLY A 104 -12.45 -17.78 -2.76
N PRO A 105 -13.44 -17.02 -2.26
CA PRO A 105 -13.42 -15.57 -2.35
C PRO A 105 -12.33 -15.01 -1.43
N TYR A 106 -11.55 -14.08 -1.97
CA TYR A 106 -10.56 -13.32 -1.21
C TYR A 106 -10.54 -11.88 -1.68
N PHE A 107 -10.08 -11.00 -0.81
CA PHE A 107 -9.65 -9.65 -1.17
C PHE A 107 -8.23 -9.42 -0.69
N ILE A 108 -7.50 -8.64 -1.47
CA ILE A 108 -6.11 -8.26 -1.20
C ILE A 108 -6.06 -6.78 -0.86
N ARG A 109 -5.30 -6.43 0.17
CA ARG A 109 -4.97 -5.04 0.49
C ARG A 109 -3.47 -4.87 0.39
N PHE A 110 -3.01 -3.96 -0.46
CA PHE A 110 -1.58 -3.64 -0.56
C PHE A 110 -1.16 -2.76 0.60
N ALA A 111 0.03 -2.99 1.14
CA ALA A 111 0.58 -2.22 2.24
C ALA A 111 2.09 -2.07 2.09
N LEU A 112 2.65 -0.96 2.56
CA LEU A 112 4.09 -0.89 2.78
C LEU A 112 4.43 -1.44 4.16
N VAL A 113 5.62 -2.02 4.28
CA VAL A 113 6.24 -2.35 5.55
C VAL A 113 7.59 -1.65 5.63
N LYS A 114 7.85 -0.95 6.74
CA LYS A 114 9.18 -0.46 7.08
C LYS A 114 9.81 -1.46 8.03
N GLU A 115 10.84 -2.16 7.54
CA GLU A 115 11.40 -3.31 8.24
C GLU A 115 11.90 -2.93 9.65
N GLY A 116 11.54 -3.72 10.65
CA GLY A 116 11.86 -3.45 12.06
C GLY A 116 11.09 -2.29 12.71
N VAL A 117 10.20 -1.61 11.99
CA VAL A 117 9.36 -0.53 12.52
C VAL A 117 7.89 -0.92 12.52
N GLY A 118 7.34 -1.31 11.36
CA GLY A 118 5.95 -1.72 11.25
C GLY A 118 5.32 -1.48 9.90
N TRP A 119 4.02 -1.75 9.84
CA TRP A 119 3.19 -1.61 8.65
C TRP A 119 2.66 -0.19 8.50
N VAL A 120 2.62 0.27 7.25
CA VAL A 120 1.85 1.44 6.84
C VAL A 120 0.41 1.01 6.64
N GLU A 121 -0.53 1.92 6.88
CA GLU A 121 -1.95 1.67 6.63
C GLU A 121 -2.16 1.03 5.24
N PRO A 122 -2.82 -0.14 5.17
CA PRO A 122 -3.08 -0.81 3.90
C PRO A 122 -4.07 -0.04 3.04
N SER A 123 -4.06 -0.30 1.72
CA SER A 123 -5.03 0.20 0.74
C SER A 123 -6.46 -0.05 1.21
N GLY A 124 -7.43 0.70 0.67
CA GLY A 124 -8.85 0.38 0.88
C GLY A 124 -9.22 -1.02 0.41
N ALA A 125 -10.41 -1.47 0.80
CA ALA A 125 -11.09 -2.61 0.20
C ALA A 125 -11.62 -2.24 -1.20
#